data_AF-A0A969AUS3-F1
#
_entry.id   AF-A0A969AUS3-F1
#
_cell.length_a   1.000
_cell.length_b   1.000
_cell.length_c   1.000
_cell.angle_alpha   90.00
_cell.angle_beta   90.00
_cell.angle_gamma   90.00
#
_symmetry.space_group_name_H-M   'P 1'
#
loop_
_entity.id
_entity.type
_entity.pdbx_description
1 polymer ?
#
loop_
_entity_poly.entity_id
_entity_poly.type
_entity_poly.pdbx_seq_one_letter_code
_entity_poly.pdbx_strand_id
1 'polypeptide(L)'
;MVNPTIQAVRRPPTVAANYRQESIVAPRPADAPQTAPPEADDLRSEKGVDYTRLRDLLKAGQWKEADLETDHRMLEAVGRKSDDYIRDEELKNFPCEDLRTIDGLWVKYSQGKWGFSVQKRIYVECGAKLDGKYPGDKIWYEFCQRVGWRKGNSYVNYSDLTFDPSISPAGEFPACRVFVCLLWVGSLVLLSHRDL
;
A
#
# COMPACT_ATOMS: atom_id res chain seq x y z
N MET A 1 22.07 68.43 38.01
CA MET A 1 23.16 69.04 38.79
C MET A 1 24.13 67.93 39.17
N VAL A 2 25.41 68.09 38.79
CA VAL A 2 26.64 67.51 39.37
C VAL A 2 26.73 66.03 39.79
N ASN A 3 27.57 65.29 39.05
CA ASN A 3 28.49 64.21 39.50
C ASN A 3 29.51 64.82 40.52
N PRO A 4 30.37 64.10 41.32
CA PRO A 4 30.98 62.78 41.07
C PRO A 4 31.32 61.94 42.35
N THR A 5 31.93 60.76 42.21
CA THR A 5 33.18 60.37 42.91
C THR A 5 33.71 59.02 42.39
N ILE A 6 34.98 59.07 41.98
CA ILE A 6 35.87 57.99 41.52
C ILE A 6 36.65 57.45 42.73
N GLN A 7 36.99 56.15 42.73
CA GLN A 7 38.34 55.60 42.97
C GLN A 7 38.31 54.08 42.72
N ALA A 8 38.92 53.53 41.66
CA ALA A 8 40.35 53.40 41.30
C ALA A 8 41.01 52.17 41.92
N VAL A 9 41.99 51.59 41.18
CA VAL A 9 43.05 50.61 41.55
C VAL A 9 42.88 49.27 40.80
N ARG A 10 43.81 48.72 40.00
CA ARG A 10 45.19 49.03 39.54
C ARG A 10 45.44 48.20 38.25
N ARG A 11 46.28 48.69 37.32
CA ARG A 11 47.05 47.88 36.34
C ARG A 11 48.44 47.58 36.95
N PRO A 12 49.21 46.52 36.58
CA PRO A 12 49.71 46.18 35.22
C PRO A 12 49.97 44.64 35.05
N PRO A 13 50.82 44.10 34.13
CA PRO A 13 51.47 44.64 32.93
C PRO A 13 51.15 43.87 31.63
N THR A 14 51.49 44.53 30.52
CA THR A 14 51.50 44.02 29.15
C THR A 14 52.58 42.93 28.98
N VAL A 15 52.19 41.75 28.49
CA VAL A 15 53.12 40.79 27.89
C VAL A 15 52.58 40.47 26.50
N ALA A 16 53.37 40.84 25.49
CA ALA A 16 53.14 40.50 24.10
C ALA A 16 53.24 38.98 23.91
N ALA A 17 52.21 38.39 23.32
CA ALA A 17 52.27 37.02 22.83
C ALA A 17 51.83 37.02 21.36
N ASN A 18 52.74 36.54 20.52
CA ASN A 18 52.65 36.49 19.07
C ASN A 18 51.40 35.75 18.59
N TYR A 19 50.66 36.38 17.68
CA TYR A 19 49.59 35.74 16.91
C TYR A 19 50.19 34.66 16.00
N ARG A 20 49.85 33.39 16.27
CA ARG A 20 50.01 32.30 15.31
C ARG A 20 48.70 32.18 14.54
N GLN A 21 48.75 32.48 13.25
CA GLN A 21 47.62 32.36 12.34
C GLN A 21 47.41 30.88 12.03
N GLU A 22 46.47 30.24 12.72
CA GLU A 22 45.97 28.92 12.32
C GLU A 22 44.95 29.10 11.21
N SER A 23 45.29 28.56 10.05
CA SER A 23 44.44 28.50 8.86
C SER A 23 43.17 27.70 9.17
N ILE A 24 42.01 28.35 9.05
CA ILE A 24 40.71 27.68 9.04
C ILE A 24 40.64 26.85 7.76
N VAL A 25 40.85 25.54 7.87
CA VAL A 25 40.53 24.59 6.81
C VAL A 25 39.01 24.45 6.80
N ALA A 26 38.37 24.88 5.72
CA ALA A 26 36.95 24.66 5.49
C ALA A 26 36.65 23.15 5.51
N PRO A 27 35.56 22.69 6.15
CA PRO A 27 35.21 21.28 6.13
C PRO A 27 34.87 20.84 4.69
N ARG A 28 35.41 19.69 4.28
CA ARG A 28 35.04 18.99 3.05
C ARG A 28 33.53 18.71 3.05
N PRO A 29 32.85 18.76 1.89
CA PRO A 29 31.49 18.27 1.77
C PRO A 29 31.53 16.73 1.71
N ALA A 30 31.48 16.09 2.89
CA ALA A 30 31.17 14.68 3.02
C ALA A 30 30.15 14.55 4.15
N ASP A 31 29.10 13.77 3.91
CA ASP A 31 27.99 13.43 4.82
C ASP A 31 26.80 14.39 4.88
N ALA A 32 26.30 14.82 3.72
CA ALA A 32 24.85 15.00 3.58
C ALA A 32 24.21 13.60 3.45
N PRO A 33 23.11 13.28 4.16
CA PRO A 33 22.37 12.04 3.92
C PRO A 33 21.93 12.00 2.46
N GLN A 34 22.54 11.13 1.67
CA GLN A 34 22.06 10.83 0.33
C GLN A 34 20.71 10.15 0.51
N THR A 35 19.62 10.87 0.22
CA THR A 35 18.30 10.26 0.03
C THR A 35 18.46 9.19 -1.03
N ALA A 36 18.28 7.92 -0.64
CA ALA A 36 18.22 6.80 -1.56
C ALA A 36 17.21 7.14 -2.69
N PRO A 37 17.44 6.65 -3.93
CA PRO A 37 16.43 6.72 -4.98
C PRO A 37 15.10 6.21 -4.43
N PRO A 38 13.95 6.78 -4.82
CA PRO A 38 12.65 6.24 -4.40
C PRO A 38 12.65 4.74 -4.71
N GLU A 39 12.48 3.95 -3.65
CA GLU A 39 12.55 2.50 -3.68
C GLU A 39 11.65 2.00 -4.82
N ALA A 40 12.27 1.50 -5.89
CA ALA A 40 11.57 1.12 -7.11
C ALA A 40 10.54 0.04 -6.77
N ASP A 41 9.33 0.16 -7.29
CA ASP A 41 8.30 -0.84 -7.08
C ASP A 41 8.71 -2.17 -7.72
N ASP A 42 8.47 -3.27 -7.01
CA ASP A 42 8.63 -4.62 -7.56
C ASP A 42 7.43 -4.93 -8.45
N LEU A 43 7.68 -5.02 -9.77
CA LEU A 43 6.66 -5.26 -10.81
C LEU A 43 6.83 -6.63 -11.48
N ARG A 44 7.26 -7.64 -10.73
CA ARG A 44 7.50 -8.99 -11.24
C ARG A 44 6.23 -9.67 -11.75
N SER A 45 6.41 -10.53 -12.75
CA SER A 45 5.36 -11.37 -13.31
C SER A 45 5.97 -12.69 -13.79
N GLU A 46 5.30 -13.81 -13.47
CA GLU A 46 5.62 -15.13 -14.04
C GLU A 46 5.11 -15.26 -15.49
N LYS A 47 4.14 -14.42 -15.86
CA LYS A 47 3.43 -14.47 -17.15
C LYS A 47 3.81 -13.36 -18.10
N GLY A 48 4.71 -12.47 -17.68
CA GLY A 48 5.14 -11.31 -18.47
C GLY A 48 4.08 -10.20 -18.56
N VAL A 49 3.14 -10.15 -17.61
CA VAL A 49 2.13 -9.11 -17.50
C VAL A 49 2.78 -7.79 -17.07
N ASP A 50 2.41 -6.69 -17.72
CA ASP A 50 2.89 -5.35 -17.38
C ASP A 50 2.00 -4.68 -16.32
N TYR A 51 2.54 -4.54 -15.11
CA TYR A 51 1.88 -3.87 -13.98
C TYR A 51 2.17 -2.37 -13.85
N THR A 52 2.91 -1.78 -14.80
CA THR A 52 3.32 -0.37 -14.76
C THR A 52 2.11 0.57 -14.67
N ARG A 53 1.07 0.31 -15.49
CA ARG A 53 -0.15 1.13 -15.48
C ARG A 53 -0.90 1.01 -14.15
N LEU A 54 -1.02 -0.19 -13.60
CA LEU A 54 -1.65 -0.41 -12.30
C LEU A 54 -0.94 0.38 -11.20
N ARG A 55 0.39 0.27 -11.13
CA ARG A 55 1.22 1.04 -10.21
C ARG A 55 0.97 2.54 -10.34
N ASP A 56 0.97 3.07 -11.56
CA ASP A 56 0.83 4.51 -11.79
C ASP A 56 -0.55 5.03 -11.38
N LEU A 57 -1.61 4.27 -11.65
CA LEU A 57 -2.98 4.61 -11.22
C LEU A 57 -3.11 4.60 -9.69
N LEU A 58 -2.57 3.59 -9.02
CA LEU A 58 -2.58 3.48 -7.56
C LEU A 58 -1.79 4.62 -6.92
N LYS A 59 -0.60 4.92 -7.46
CA LYS A 59 0.24 6.04 -7.00
C LYS A 59 -0.43 7.40 -7.16
N ALA A 60 -1.22 7.56 -8.22
CA ALA A 60 -2.00 8.77 -8.48
C ALA A 60 -3.32 8.85 -7.67
N GLY A 61 -3.69 7.81 -6.91
CA GLY A 61 -4.96 7.75 -6.20
C GLY A 61 -6.18 7.60 -7.11
N GLN A 62 -5.99 7.10 -8.34
CA GLN A 62 -7.06 6.82 -9.28
C GLN A 62 -7.64 5.43 -9.01
N TRP A 63 -8.27 5.28 -7.84
CA TRP A 63 -8.62 3.98 -7.26
C TRP A 63 -9.59 3.17 -8.10
N LYS A 64 -10.57 3.83 -8.71
CA LYS A 64 -11.57 3.17 -9.57
C LYS A 64 -10.93 2.62 -10.84
N GLU A 65 -10.09 3.43 -11.49
CA GLU A 65 -9.35 3.01 -12.67
C GLU A 65 -8.33 1.91 -12.34
N ALA A 66 -7.67 1.99 -11.17
CA ALA A 66 -6.75 0.97 -10.70
C ALA A 66 -7.45 -0.38 -10.45
N ASP A 67 -8.67 -0.37 -9.92
CA ASP A 67 -9.47 -1.57 -9.70
C ASP A 67 -9.90 -2.23 -11.03
N LEU A 68 -10.35 -1.43 -12.00
CA LEU A 68 -10.62 -1.91 -13.36
C LEU A 68 -9.37 -2.45 -14.06
N GLU A 69 -8.24 -1.78 -13.88
CA GLU A 69 -6.95 -2.23 -14.42
C GLU A 69 -6.51 -3.54 -13.77
N THR A 70 -6.75 -3.72 -12.46
CA THR A 70 -6.46 -4.96 -11.72
C THR A 70 -7.23 -6.14 -12.33
N ASP A 71 -8.53 -6.00 -12.59
CA ASP A 71 -9.34 -7.02 -13.25
C ASP A 71 -8.75 -7.43 -14.61
N HIS A 72 -8.35 -6.45 -15.42
CA HIS A 72 -7.74 -6.72 -16.72
C HIS A 72 -6.39 -7.44 -16.61
N ARG A 73 -5.52 -7.05 -15.65
CA ARG A 73 -4.22 -7.71 -15.46
C ARG A 73 -4.38 -9.13 -14.92
N MET A 74 -5.35 -9.37 -14.05
CA MET A 74 -5.65 -10.72 -13.57
C MET A 74 -6.15 -11.64 -14.69
N LEU A 75 -7.00 -11.13 -15.60
CA LEU A 75 -7.41 -11.88 -16.79
C LEU A 75 -6.22 -12.19 -17.70
N GLU A 76 -5.35 -11.21 -17.92
CA GLU A 76 -4.13 -11.38 -18.73
C GLU A 76 -3.18 -12.44 -18.14
N ALA A 77 -3.00 -12.44 -16.82
CA ALA A 77 -2.15 -13.42 -16.11
C ALA A 77 -2.64 -14.86 -16.27
N VAL A 78 -3.94 -15.09 -16.49
CA VAL A 78 -4.50 -16.42 -16.78
C VAL A 78 -4.72 -16.67 -18.28
N GLY A 79 -4.19 -15.81 -19.14
CA GLY A 79 -4.26 -15.96 -20.60
C GLY A 79 -5.65 -15.70 -21.19
N ARG A 80 -6.45 -14.84 -20.56
CA ARG A 80 -7.82 -14.53 -20.97
C ARG A 80 -7.99 -13.14 -21.53
N LYS A 81 -9.09 -12.98 -22.27
CA LYS A 81 -9.51 -11.69 -22.84
C LYS A 81 -10.19 -10.83 -21.77
N SER A 82 -10.16 -9.51 -21.98
CA SER A 82 -10.70 -8.52 -21.03
C SER A 82 -12.22 -8.57 -20.84
N ASP A 83 -12.96 -9.22 -21.73
CA ASP A 83 -14.41 -9.42 -21.66
C ASP A 83 -14.82 -10.78 -21.06
N ASP A 84 -13.85 -11.59 -20.63
CA ASP A 84 -14.05 -12.92 -20.07
C ASP A 84 -14.06 -12.90 -18.52
N TYR A 85 -14.14 -14.08 -17.89
CA TYR A 85 -14.09 -14.28 -16.44
C TYR A 85 -13.09 -15.38 -16.06
N ILE A 86 -12.42 -15.22 -14.91
CA ILE A 86 -11.48 -16.24 -14.40
C ILE A 86 -12.27 -17.42 -13.83
N ARG A 87 -11.90 -18.65 -14.19
CA ARG A 87 -12.51 -19.89 -13.67
C ARG A 87 -11.87 -20.27 -12.33
N ASP A 88 -12.58 -21.05 -11.53
CA ASP A 88 -12.11 -21.51 -10.22
C ASP A 88 -10.73 -22.21 -10.28
N GLU A 89 -10.49 -23.07 -11.26
CA GLU A 89 -9.20 -23.75 -11.42
C GLU A 89 -8.05 -22.79 -11.80
N GLU A 90 -8.35 -21.69 -12.48
CA GLU A 90 -7.36 -20.67 -12.82
C GLU A 90 -7.07 -19.78 -11.62
N LEU A 91 -8.06 -19.46 -10.79
CA LEU A 91 -7.85 -18.76 -9.51
C LEU A 91 -7.06 -19.63 -8.53
N LYS A 92 -7.27 -20.94 -8.54
CA LYS A 92 -6.55 -21.91 -7.69
C LYS A 92 -5.07 -21.99 -8.03
N ASN A 93 -4.74 -21.85 -9.30
CA ASN A 93 -3.39 -21.94 -9.83
C ASN A 93 -2.92 -20.58 -10.35
N PHE A 94 -3.44 -19.50 -9.76
CA PHE A 94 -3.09 -18.14 -10.19
C PHE A 94 -1.59 -17.92 -9.96
N PRO A 95 -0.85 -17.31 -10.91
CA PRO A 95 0.60 -17.20 -10.78
C PRO A 95 1.00 -16.41 -9.54
N CYS A 96 1.93 -16.95 -8.75
CA CYS A 96 2.22 -16.46 -7.41
C CYS A 96 2.86 -15.08 -7.44
N GLU A 97 3.86 -14.88 -8.31
CA GLU A 97 4.53 -13.58 -8.45
C GLU A 97 3.55 -12.49 -8.90
N ASP A 98 2.67 -12.80 -9.85
CA ASP A 98 1.64 -11.87 -10.33
C ASP A 98 0.69 -11.45 -9.20
N LEU A 99 0.22 -12.40 -8.39
CA LEU A 99 -0.66 -12.11 -7.26
C LEU A 99 0.04 -11.26 -6.20
N ARG A 100 1.31 -11.56 -5.89
CA ARG A 100 2.11 -10.79 -4.93
C ARG A 100 2.38 -9.37 -5.43
N THR A 101 2.65 -9.18 -6.71
CA THR A 101 2.83 -7.86 -7.31
C THR A 101 1.56 -7.02 -7.19
N ILE A 102 0.40 -7.58 -7.56
CA ILE A 102 -0.88 -6.88 -7.43
C ILE A 102 -1.15 -6.52 -5.97
N ASP A 103 -1.05 -7.48 -5.05
CA ASP A 103 -1.29 -7.25 -3.62
C ASP A 103 -0.34 -6.19 -3.05
N GLY A 104 0.96 -6.32 -3.32
CA GLY A 104 1.99 -5.40 -2.84
C GLY A 104 1.76 -3.96 -3.29
N LEU A 105 1.33 -3.75 -4.54
CA LEU A 105 0.97 -2.42 -5.04
C LEU A 105 -0.24 -1.84 -4.30
N TRP A 106 -1.31 -2.62 -4.14
CA TRP A 106 -2.51 -2.17 -3.42
C TRP A 106 -2.20 -1.84 -1.96
N VAL A 107 -1.46 -2.71 -1.27
CA VAL A 107 -1.05 -2.51 0.12
C VAL A 107 -0.18 -1.27 0.25
N LYS A 108 0.84 -1.11 -0.60
CA LYS A 108 1.78 0.03 -0.54
C LYS A 108 1.05 1.36 -0.71
N TYR A 109 0.28 1.51 -1.78
CA TYR A 109 -0.30 2.80 -2.14
C TYR A 109 -1.53 3.16 -1.31
N SER A 110 -2.25 2.17 -0.76
CA SER A 110 -3.35 2.40 0.16
C SER A 110 -2.92 2.53 1.63
N GLN A 111 -1.61 2.57 1.93
CA GLN A 111 -1.07 2.59 3.30
C GLN A 111 -1.53 1.38 4.16
N GLY A 112 -1.59 0.21 3.55
CA GLY A 112 -2.00 -1.05 4.18
C GLY A 112 -3.51 -1.18 4.40
N LYS A 113 -4.31 -0.29 3.80
CA LYS A 113 -5.77 -0.29 3.94
C LYS A 113 -6.44 -1.35 3.08
N TRP A 114 -5.90 -1.58 1.89
CA TRP A 114 -6.48 -2.43 0.83
C TRP A 114 -5.44 -3.41 0.30
N GLY A 115 -5.91 -4.46 -0.36
CA GLY A 115 -5.11 -5.60 -0.79
C GLY A 115 -5.82 -6.94 -0.53
N PHE A 116 -5.50 -7.95 -1.32
CA PHE A 116 -5.98 -9.31 -1.14
C PHE A 116 -5.49 -9.93 0.17
N SER A 117 -4.27 -9.63 0.62
CA SER A 117 -3.74 -10.05 1.93
C SER A 117 -4.53 -9.42 3.08
N VAL A 118 -4.98 -8.16 2.92
CA VAL A 118 -5.87 -7.49 3.88
C VAL A 118 -7.23 -8.16 3.92
N GLN A 119 -7.83 -8.45 2.76
CA GLN A 119 -9.09 -9.19 2.66
C GLN A 119 -8.97 -10.58 3.28
N LYS A 120 -7.89 -11.31 3.00
CA LYS A 120 -7.60 -12.64 3.54
C LYS A 120 -7.53 -12.64 5.06
N ARG A 121 -6.85 -11.65 5.65
CA ARG A 121 -6.82 -11.46 7.10
C ARG A 121 -8.22 -11.26 7.68
N ILE A 122 -9.00 -10.33 7.11
CA ILE A 122 -10.38 -10.04 7.57
C ILE A 122 -11.26 -11.29 7.44
N TYR A 123 -11.11 -12.04 6.34
CA TYR A 123 -11.84 -13.27 6.08
C TYR A 123 -11.60 -14.33 7.17
N VAL A 124 -10.34 -14.54 7.57
CA VAL A 124 -9.98 -15.44 8.67
C VAL A 124 -10.48 -14.92 10.02
N GLU A 125 -10.39 -13.62 10.28
CA GLU A 125 -10.91 -13.01 11.51
C GLU A 125 -12.43 -13.17 11.66
N CYS A 126 -13.18 -13.25 10.55
CA CYS A 126 -14.61 -13.58 10.54
C CYS A 126 -14.90 -15.06 10.85
N GLY A 127 -13.86 -15.89 10.99
CA GLY A 127 -13.96 -17.32 11.30
C GLY A 127 -13.92 -18.25 10.08
N ALA A 128 -13.62 -17.72 8.89
CA ALA A 128 -13.50 -18.56 7.71
C ALA A 128 -12.23 -19.41 7.72
N LYS A 129 -12.26 -20.54 7.01
CA LYS A 129 -11.11 -21.41 6.80
C LYS A 129 -10.53 -21.16 5.41
N LEU A 130 -9.21 -21.21 5.31
CA LEU A 130 -8.49 -21.11 4.04
C LEU A 130 -8.42 -22.46 3.33
N ASP A 131 -9.57 -23.11 3.16
CA ASP A 131 -9.69 -24.44 2.54
C ASP A 131 -10.37 -24.38 1.17
N GLY A 132 -10.60 -23.18 0.63
CA GLY A 132 -11.25 -22.94 -0.65
C GLY A 132 -12.74 -23.27 -0.67
N LYS A 133 -13.36 -23.53 0.49
CA LYS A 133 -14.80 -23.86 0.59
C LYS A 133 -15.62 -22.68 1.07
N TYR A 134 -16.91 -22.70 0.74
CA TYR A 134 -17.85 -21.70 1.22
C TYR A 134 -17.94 -21.76 2.75
N PRO A 135 -17.73 -20.64 3.47
CA PRO A 135 -17.66 -20.64 4.94
C PRO A 135 -19.06 -20.65 5.58
N GLY A 136 -20.11 -20.57 4.77
CA GLY A 136 -21.49 -20.39 5.23
C GLY A 136 -21.90 -18.92 5.30
N ASP A 137 -23.21 -18.69 5.19
CA ASP A 137 -23.80 -17.35 5.04
C ASP A 137 -23.40 -16.38 6.15
N LYS A 138 -23.40 -16.83 7.41
CA LYS A 138 -23.07 -15.97 8.54
C LYS A 138 -21.66 -15.36 8.42
N ILE A 139 -20.67 -16.19 8.12
CA ILE A 139 -19.26 -15.77 8.01
C ILE A 139 -19.06 -14.92 6.76
N TRP A 140 -19.67 -15.35 5.64
CA TRP A 140 -19.60 -14.60 4.39
C TRP A 140 -20.20 -13.20 4.52
N TYR A 141 -21.36 -13.07 5.15
CA TYR A 141 -22.05 -11.78 5.32
C TYR A 141 -21.27 -10.84 6.24
N GLU A 142 -20.71 -11.37 7.34
CA GLU A 142 -19.84 -10.60 8.23
C GLU A 142 -18.61 -10.10 7.49
N PHE A 143 -17.95 -10.96 6.71
CA PHE A 143 -16.83 -10.59 5.87
C PHE A 143 -17.20 -9.46 4.89
N CYS A 144 -18.25 -9.65 4.08
CA CYS A 144 -18.71 -8.63 3.13
C CYS A 144 -19.07 -7.30 3.80
N GLN A 145 -19.63 -7.34 5.02
CA GLN A 145 -19.92 -6.14 5.79
C GLN A 145 -18.63 -5.43 6.24
N ARG A 146 -17.64 -6.18 6.75
CA ARG A 146 -16.36 -5.62 7.21
C ARG A 146 -15.53 -5.00 6.10
N VAL A 147 -15.59 -5.56 4.90
CA VAL A 147 -14.89 -4.99 3.72
C VAL A 147 -15.73 -3.95 2.96
N GLY A 148 -16.97 -3.67 3.37
CA GLY A 148 -17.80 -2.62 2.77
C GLY A 148 -18.64 -3.03 1.56
N TRP A 149 -18.61 -4.30 1.17
CA TRP A 149 -19.41 -4.84 0.05
C TRP A 149 -20.88 -5.09 0.42
N ARG A 150 -21.23 -5.00 1.71
CA ARG A 150 -22.60 -5.15 2.21
C ARG A 150 -22.92 -4.11 3.28
N LYS A 151 -24.11 -3.50 3.19
CA LYS A 151 -24.68 -2.59 4.20
C LYS A 151 -26.02 -3.15 4.68
N GLY A 152 -26.07 -3.57 5.95
CA GLY A 152 -27.23 -4.25 6.51
C GLY A 152 -27.55 -5.55 5.76
N ASN A 153 -28.71 -5.63 5.12
CA ASN A 153 -29.16 -6.81 4.38
C ASN A 153 -28.94 -6.74 2.85
N SER A 154 -28.28 -5.70 2.35
CA SER A 154 -28.12 -5.48 0.91
C SER A 154 -26.65 -5.34 0.52
N TYR A 155 -26.28 -5.94 -0.61
CA TYR A 155 -24.99 -5.72 -1.24
C TYR A 155 -24.92 -4.31 -1.84
N VAL A 156 -23.73 -3.72 -1.80
CA VAL A 156 -23.47 -2.38 -2.34
C VAL A 156 -23.15 -2.52 -3.82
N ASN A 157 -23.75 -1.69 -4.68
CA ASN A 157 -23.36 -1.66 -6.08
C ASN A 157 -21.94 -1.13 -6.20
N TYR A 158 -21.19 -1.63 -7.18
CA TYR A 158 -19.82 -1.16 -7.43
C TYR A 158 -19.72 0.37 -7.62
N SER A 159 -20.73 0.98 -8.27
CA SER A 159 -20.81 2.43 -8.45
C SER A 159 -20.93 3.22 -7.14
N ASP A 160 -21.38 2.57 -6.07
CA ASP A 160 -21.71 3.18 -4.78
C ASP A 160 -20.61 2.88 -3.72
N LEU A 161 -19.53 2.21 -4.13
CA LEU A 161 -18.32 2.07 -3.31
C LEU A 161 -17.62 3.43 -3.16
N THR A 162 -16.85 3.57 -2.09
CA THR A 162 -16.40 4.90 -1.63
C THR A 162 -15.14 5.38 -2.36
N PHE A 163 -14.29 4.47 -2.82
CA PHE A 163 -13.03 4.77 -3.55
C PHE A 163 -12.15 5.82 -2.84
N ASP A 164 -12.13 5.84 -1.50
CA ASP A 164 -11.32 6.75 -0.71
C ASP A 164 -10.77 6.02 0.53
N PRO A 165 -9.45 5.75 0.59
CA PRO A 165 -8.86 4.96 1.68
C PRO A 165 -9.00 5.62 3.06
N SER A 166 -9.27 6.93 3.13
CA SER A 166 -9.43 7.66 4.40
C SER A 166 -10.76 7.38 5.10
N ILE A 167 -11.80 7.02 4.35
CA ILE A 167 -13.15 6.79 4.88
C ILE A 167 -13.70 5.39 4.58
N SER A 168 -13.16 4.70 3.57
CA SER A 168 -13.54 3.34 3.24
C SER A 168 -13.20 2.34 4.34
N PRO A 169 -13.90 1.19 4.41
CA PRO A 169 -13.48 0.05 5.21
C PRO A 169 -12.15 -0.54 4.73
N ALA A 170 -11.47 -1.27 5.62
CA ALA A 170 -10.28 -2.03 5.23
C ALA A 170 -10.68 -3.21 4.33
N GLY A 171 -9.86 -3.52 3.32
CA GLY A 171 -10.13 -4.57 2.36
C GLY A 171 -11.22 -4.28 1.32
N GLU A 172 -11.75 -3.05 1.22
CA GLU A 172 -12.77 -2.72 0.20
C GLU A 172 -12.28 -2.99 -1.22
N PHE A 173 -10.99 -2.77 -1.49
CA PHE A 173 -10.36 -3.05 -2.77
C PHE A 173 -9.17 -4.02 -2.65
N PRO A 174 -8.82 -4.75 -3.72
CA PRO A 174 -9.52 -4.81 -5.02
C PRO A 174 -10.91 -5.44 -4.90
N ALA A 175 -11.91 -4.85 -5.54
CA ALA A 175 -13.30 -5.30 -5.54
C ALA A 175 -13.58 -6.12 -6.81
N CYS A 176 -12.59 -6.93 -7.23
CA CYS A 176 -12.58 -7.63 -8.52
C CYS A 176 -13.96 -8.16 -8.90
N ARG A 177 -14.35 -8.10 -10.17
CA ARG A 177 -15.65 -8.60 -10.67
C ARG A 177 -15.97 -10.03 -10.23
N VAL A 178 -14.95 -10.82 -9.88
CA VAL A 178 -15.01 -12.13 -9.24
C VAL A 178 -15.81 -12.14 -7.91
N PHE A 179 -15.82 -11.02 -7.17
CA PHE A 179 -16.49 -10.85 -5.86
C PHE A 179 -17.89 -10.23 -5.94
N VAL A 180 -18.17 -9.42 -6.96
CA VAL A 180 -19.37 -8.53 -6.98
C VAL A 180 -20.51 -9.09 -7.84
N CYS A 181 -20.24 -9.94 -8.83
CA CYS A 181 -21.27 -10.64 -9.60
C CYS A 181 -21.55 -12.05 -9.04
N LEU A 182 -22.41 -12.10 -8.02
CA LEU A 182 -23.32 -13.19 -7.67
C LEU A 182 -22.76 -14.64 -7.72
N LEU A 183 -22.51 -15.19 -6.53
CA LEU A 183 -22.72 -16.61 -6.18
C LEU A 183 -21.76 -17.67 -6.75
N TRP A 184 -20.44 -17.45 -6.83
CA TRP A 184 -19.52 -18.55 -7.16
C TRP A 184 -18.25 -18.64 -6.29
N VAL A 185 -17.81 -19.89 -6.09
CA VAL A 185 -16.82 -20.36 -5.09
C VAL A 185 -15.39 -19.84 -5.39
N GLY A 186 -15.11 -19.37 -6.60
CA GLY A 186 -13.78 -18.92 -7.04
C GLY A 186 -13.13 -17.83 -6.18
N SER A 187 -13.92 -16.88 -5.66
CA SER A 187 -13.43 -15.84 -4.73
C SER A 187 -12.73 -16.40 -3.49
N LEU A 188 -13.21 -17.55 -2.99
CA LEU A 188 -12.72 -18.21 -1.77
C LEU A 188 -11.40 -18.92 -2.01
N VAL A 189 -11.19 -19.35 -3.26
CA VAL A 189 -9.99 -20.03 -3.71
C VAL A 189 -8.82 -19.05 -3.75
N LEU A 190 -9.04 -17.82 -4.22
CA LEU A 190 -8.01 -16.79 -4.23
C LEU A 190 -7.55 -16.44 -2.80
N LEU A 191 -8.49 -16.18 -1.87
CA LEU A 191 -8.12 -15.86 -0.48
C LEU A 191 -7.46 -17.05 0.23
N SER A 192 -7.71 -18.28 -0.23
CA SER A 192 -7.06 -19.50 0.28
C SER A 192 -5.70 -19.78 -0.36
N HIS A 193 -5.26 -18.97 -1.33
CA HIS A 193 -3.99 -19.15 -2.02
C HIS A 193 -2.83 -19.04 -1.02
N ARG A 194 -1.85 -19.94 -1.12
CA ARG A 194 -0.76 -20.09 -0.14
C ARG A 194 0.14 -18.85 -0.04
N ASP A 195 0.24 -18.11 -1.13
CA ASP A 195 1.21 -17.02 -1.32
C ASP A 195 0.66 -15.60 -1.04
N LEU A 196 -0.60 -15.51 -0.62
CA LEU A 196 -1.16 -14.35 0.09
C LEU A 196 -0.94 -14.48 1.59
#